data_AF-A0A8T6E7A2-F1
#
_entry.id   AF-A0A8T6E7A2-F1
#
_cell.length_a   1.000
_cell.length_b   1.000
_cell.length_c   1.000
_cell.angle_alpha   90.00
_cell.angle_beta   90.00
_cell.angle_gamma   90.00
#
_symmetry.space_group_name_H-M   'P 1'
#
loop_
_entity.id
_entity.type
_entity.pdbx_description
1 polymer ?
#
loop_
_entity_poly.entity_id
_entity_poly.type
_entity_poly.pdbx_seq_one_letter_code
_entity_poly.pdbx_strand_id
1 'polypeptide(L)'
;MTNGERPNWVEARGNCTLEGTFEQIMASIRYDVKCFDKMHERKPRDRTIGFENGCLHKATVWSRKAGPTPVDDTVSVHIAGQCIRVCRNREHLFTVDREWNEQTLTCDLKISGEVYSLWQISQKAIGDLLFG
;
A
#
# COMPACT_ATOMS: atom_id res chain seq x y z
N MET A 1 -21.07 -4.55 26.86
CA MET A 1 -19.89 -4.99 27.63
C MET A 1 -19.07 -5.89 26.72
N THR A 2 -17.97 -5.39 26.17
CA THR A 2 -16.91 -6.24 25.63
C THR A 2 -15.71 -6.02 26.54
N ASN A 3 -15.23 -7.10 27.15
CA ASN A 3 -14.14 -7.10 28.10
C ASN A 3 -12.95 -6.31 27.56
N GLY A 4 -12.40 -5.42 28.40
CA GLY A 4 -11.18 -4.68 28.12
C GLY A 4 -9.99 -5.63 28.09
N GLU A 5 -9.83 -6.37 27.00
CA GLU A 5 -8.57 -7.02 26.70
C GLU A 5 -7.52 -5.94 26.57
N ARG A 6 -6.52 -5.99 27.46
CA ARG A 6 -5.35 -5.11 27.37
C ARG A 6 -4.75 -5.30 25.97
N PRO A 7 -4.45 -4.22 25.24
CA PRO A 7 -3.79 -4.34 23.94
C PRO A 7 -2.57 -5.25 24.05
N ASN A 8 -2.43 -6.21 23.14
CA ASN A 8 -1.25 -7.07 23.07
C ASN A 8 -0.04 -6.24 22.61
N TRP A 9 0.55 -5.50 23.54
CA TRP A 9 1.63 -4.56 23.25
C TRP A 9 2.89 -5.26 22.72
N VAL A 10 3.11 -6.53 23.07
CA VAL A 10 4.23 -7.33 22.57
C VAL A 10 4.06 -7.58 21.07
N GLU A 11 2.87 -7.98 20.64
CA GLU A 11 2.53 -8.16 19.24
C GLU A 11 2.57 -6.83 18.48
N ALA A 12 1.98 -5.77 19.04
CA ALA A 12 2.02 -4.44 18.44
C ALA A 12 3.47 -3.91 18.28
N ARG A 13 4.34 -4.13 19.29
CA ARG A 13 5.74 -3.75 19.24
C ARG A 13 6.54 -4.60 18.25
N GLY A 14 6.29 -5.91 18.20
CA GLY A 14 6.89 -6.83 17.24
C GLY A 14 6.52 -6.49 15.79
N ASN A 15 5.29 -6.02 15.59
CA ASN A 15 4.81 -5.50 14.32
C ASN A 15 5.42 -4.14 13.95
N CYS A 16 5.87 -3.35 14.94
CA CYS A 16 6.57 -2.09 14.73
C CYS A 16 8.06 -2.26 14.34
N THR A 17 8.37 -3.35 13.64
CA THR A 17 9.64 -3.61 12.97
C THR A 17 9.58 -3.18 11.52
N LEU A 18 10.73 -3.07 10.85
CA LEU A 18 10.77 -2.67 9.43
C LEU A 18 9.99 -3.64 8.55
N GLU A 19 10.24 -4.93 8.78
CA GLU A 19 9.59 -6.03 8.08
C GLU A 19 8.10 -6.13 8.44
N GLY A 20 7.75 -6.06 9.73
CA GLY A 20 6.34 -6.09 10.16
C GLY A 20 5.53 -4.92 9.60
N THR A 21 6.11 -3.72 9.60
CA THR A 21 5.46 -2.53 9.02
C THR A 21 5.33 -2.66 7.50
N PHE A 22 6.37 -3.17 6.83
CA PHE A 22 6.33 -3.44 5.39
C PHE A 22 5.20 -4.41 5.05
N GLU A 23 5.10 -5.54 5.73
CA GLU A 23 4.04 -6.52 5.49
C GLU A 23 2.64 -5.95 5.76
N GLN A 24 2.47 -5.09 6.77
CA GLN A 24 1.19 -4.41 7.00
C GLN A 24 0.80 -3.45 5.87
N ILE A 25 1.75 -2.66 5.36
CA ILE A 25 1.52 -1.79 4.21
C ILE A 25 1.17 -2.63 2.98
N MET A 26 1.93 -3.70 2.71
CA MET A 26 1.64 -4.59 1.58
C MET A 26 0.27 -5.26 1.72
N ALA A 27 -0.11 -5.70 2.92
CA ALA A 27 -1.43 -6.28 3.18
C ALA A 27 -2.56 -5.28 2.96
N SER A 28 -2.39 -4.02 3.40
CA SER A 28 -3.36 -2.94 3.16
C SER A 28 -3.53 -2.67 1.67
N ILE A 29 -2.42 -2.54 0.93
CA ILE A 29 -2.44 -2.33 -0.52
C ILE A 29 -3.13 -3.49 -1.24
N ARG A 30 -2.79 -4.75 -0.89
CA ARG A 30 -3.44 -5.95 -1.46
C ARG A 30 -4.93 -5.96 -1.19
N TYR A 31 -5.36 -5.55 0.00
CA TYR A 31 -6.78 -5.46 0.34
C TYR A 31 -7.50 -4.42 -0.51
N ASP A 32 -6.94 -3.22 -0.65
CA ASP A 32 -7.54 -2.14 -1.43
C ASP A 32 -7.63 -2.49 -2.93
N VAL A 33 -6.59 -3.11 -3.48
CA VAL A 33 -6.59 -3.64 -4.86
C VAL A 33 -7.69 -4.69 -5.02
N LYS A 34 -7.80 -5.66 -4.10
CA LYS A 34 -8.85 -6.68 -4.14
C LYS A 34 -10.26 -6.06 -4.05
N CYS A 35 -10.43 -5.02 -3.26
CA CYS A 35 -11.69 -4.28 -3.16
C CYS A 35 -12.00 -3.54 -4.47
N PHE A 36 -11.00 -2.90 -5.07
CA PHE A 36 -11.12 -2.25 -6.36
C PHE A 36 -11.51 -3.24 -7.47
N ASP A 37 -10.81 -4.36 -7.57
CA ASP A 37 -11.08 -5.41 -8.58
C ASP A 37 -12.52 -5.92 -8.48
N LYS A 38 -13.00 -6.24 -7.27
CA LYS A 38 -14.40 -6.64 -7.05
C LYS A 38 -15.43 -5.61 -7.51
N MET A 39 -15.12 -4.31 -7.37
CA MET A 39 -16.01 -3.25 -7.85
C MET A 39 -15.98 -3.12 -9.38
N HIS A 40 -14.85 -3.44 -10.01
CA HIS A 40 -14.59 -3.23 -11.43
C HIS A 40 -14.77 -4.48 -12.31
N GLU A 41 -14.90 -5.69 -11.75
CA GLU A 41 -15.26 -6.93 -12.46
C GLU A 41 -16.56 -6.83 -13.27
N ARG A 42 -17.43 -5.85 -12.96
CA ARG A 42 -18.68 -5.56 -13.69
C ARG A 42 -18.54 -4.54 -14.83
N LYS A 43 -17.37 -3.89 -14.97
CA LYS A 43 -17.05 -2.97 -16.07
C LYS A 43 -16.17 -3.68 -17.11
N PRO A 44 -16.09 -3.21 -18.37
CA PRO A 44 -15.14 -3.77 -19.34
C PRO A 44 -13.75 -3.88 -18.72
N ARG A 45 -13.01 -4.96 -19.04
CA ARG A 45 -11.72 -5.37 -18.45
C ARG A 45 -10.59 -4.38 -18.77
N ASP A 46 -10.74 -3.12 -18.38
CA ASP A 46 -9.90 -2.00 -18.80
C ASP A 46 -8.69 -1.80 -17.89
N ARG A 47 -8.53 -2.62 -16.83
CA ARG A 47 -7.38 -2.60 -15.92
C ARG A 47 -7.06 -4.01 -15.42
N THR A 48 -5.86 -4.50 -15.71
CA THR A 48 -5.28 -5.68 -15.07
C THR A 48 -4.28 -5.17 -14.03
N ILE A 49 -4.59 -5.39 -12.76
CA ILE A 49 -3.68 -5.01 -11.68
C ILE A 49 -2.85 -6.26 -11.32
N GLY A 50 -1.54 -6.16 -11.49
CA GLY A 50 -0.58 -7.22 -11.16
C GLY A 50 0.16 -6.88 -9.87
N PHE A 51 0.48 -7.88 -9.07
CA PHE A 51 1.29 -7.70 -7.87
C PHE A 51 2.42 -8.73 -7.85
N GLU A 52 3.66 -8.29 -7.90
CA GLU A 52 4.84 -9.16 -7.91
C GLU A 52 5.98 -8.52 -7.10
N ASN A 53 6.58 -9.27 -6.19
CA ASN A 53 7.79 -8.88 -5.44
C ASN A 53 7.75 -7.46 -4.82
N GLY A 54 6.62 -7.06 -4.22
CA GLY A 54 6.47 -5.73 -3.62
C GLY A 54 6.10 -4.62 -4.61
N CYS A 55 5.92 -4.96 -5.89
CA CYS A 55 5.52 -4.04 -6.95
C CYS A 55 4.08 -4.28 -7.36
N LEU A 56 3.31 -3.20 -7.39
CA LEU A 56 1.96 -3.12 -7.92
C LEU A 56 2.02 -2.51 -9.32
N HIS A 57 1.60 -3.28 -10.32
CA HIS A 57 1.61 -2.90 -11.72
C HIS A 57 0.17 -2.65 -12.19
N LYS A 58 -0.04 -1.58 -12.95
CA LYS A 58 -1.25 -1.39 -13.76
C LYS A 58 -0.93 -1.76 -15.20
N ALA A 59 -1.38 -2.93 -15.62
CA ALA A 59 -1.33 -3.37 -17.02
C ALA A 59 -2.70 -3.18 -17.66
N THR A 60 -2.77 -2.82 -18.93
CA THR A 60 -4.00 -2.93 -19.72
C THR A 60 -3.58 -3.31 -21.16
N VAL A 61 -4.28 -4.20 -21.86
CA VAL A 61 -3.88 -4.56 -23.24
C VAL A 61 -5.12 -4.92 -24.05
N TRP A 62 -5.32 -4.25 -25.19
CA TRP A 62 -6.34 -4.64 -26.18
C TRP A 62 -5.74 -4.76 -27.60
N SER A 63 -6.24 -5.76 -28.33
CA SER A 63 -5.78 -6.25 -29.65
C SER A 63 -6.98 -6.30 -30.61
N ARG A 64 -6.92 -6.33 -31.96
CA ARG A 64 -6.08 -5.67 -32.98
C ARG A 64 -7.04 -4.94 -33.93
N LYS A 65 -7.88 -4.01 -33.47
CA LYS A 65 -8.66 -3.11 -34.37
C LYS A 65 -8.73 -1.66 -33.85
N ALA A 66 -7.74 -1.27 -33.03
CA ALA A 66 -7.57 0.03 -32.34
C ALA A 66 -8.53 0.24 -31.14
N GLY A 67 -8.02 -0.03 -29.94
CA GLY A 67 -8.65 0.14 -28.62
C GLY A 67 -7.57 0.01 -27.54
N PRO A 68 -7.79 0.53 -26.31
CA PRO A 68 -6.83 1.37 -25.59
C PRO A 68 -5.47 0.71 -25.31
N THR A 69 -4.41 1.43 -25.69
CA THR A 69 -3.01 1.14 -25.37
C THR A 69 -2.62 1.87 -24.09
N PRO A 70 -2.21 1.17 -23.04
CA PRO A 70 -1.91 1.80 -21.78
C PRO A 70 -0.44 1.63 -21.42
N VAL A 71 0.03 2.65 -20.72
CA VAL A 71 1.41 2.81 -20.27
C VAL A 71 1.56 2.01 -18.97
N ASP A 72 2.64 1.25 -18.84
CA ASP A 72 3.01 0.59 -17.58
C ASP A 72 3.16 1.67 -16.50
N ASP A 73 2.15 1.77 -15.64
CA ASP A 73 2.19 2.62 -14.46
C ASP A 73 2.36 1.71 -13.25
N THR A 74 3.52 1.79 -12.62
CA THR A 74 3.96 0.84 -11.60
C THR A 74 4.22 1.58 -10.29
N VAL A 75 3.53 1.18 -9.23
CA VAL A 75 3.84 1.59 -7.86
C VAL A 75 4.65 0.48 -7.19
N SER A 76 5.89 0.75 -6.81
CA SER A 76 6.73 -0.20 -6.08
C SER A 76 6.90 0.24 -4.64
N VAL A 77 6.72 -0.70 -3.71
CA VAL A 77 7.02 -0.51 -2.29
C VAL A 77 8.19 -1.41 -1.94
N HIS A 78 9.26 -0.86 -1.40
CA HIS A 78 10.43 -1.64 -1.03
C HIS A 78 11.09 -1.09 0.23
N ILE A 79 11.81 -1.95 0.93
CA ILE A 79 12.66 -1.56 2.05
C ILE A 79 13.90 -0.85 1.49
N ALA A 80 14.21 0.34 2.00
CA ALA A 80 15.38 1.12 1.63
C ALA A 80 16.12 1.59 2.90
N GLY A 81 17.19 0.91 3.28
CA GLY A 81 17.90 1.21 4.52
C GLY A 81 17.03 0.94 5.75
N GLN A 82 16.68 1.99 6.50
CA GLN A 82 15.86 1.89 7.72
C GLN A 82 14.40 2.31 7.53
N CYS A 83 13.98 2.61 6.30
CA CYS A 83 12.63 3.07 5.99
C CYS A 83 12.01 2.27 4.84
N ILE A 84 10.72 2.51 4.59
CA ILE A 84 9.98 1.91 3.50
C ILE A 84 9.78 2.99 2.43
N ARG A 85 10.25 2.71 1.22
CA ARG A 85 10.19 3.65 0.11
C ARG A 85 9.09 3.26 -0.86
N VAL A 86 8.27 4.25 -1.22
CA VAL A 86 7.23 4.11 -2.24
C VAL A 86 7.65 4.90 -3.46
N CYS A 87 7.66 4.24 -4.61
CA CYS A 87 8.00 4.84 -5.90
C CYS A 87 6.89 4.60 -6.91
N ARG A 88 6.72 5.52 -7.86
CA ARG A 88 5.90 5.35 -9.06
C ARG A 88 6.79 5.48 -10.29
N ASN A 89 6.79 4.49 -11.17
CA ASN A 89 7.64 4.46 -12.37
C ASN A 89 9.11 4.76 -12.08
N ARG A 90 9.62 4.23 -10.96
CA ARG A 90 10.96 4.45 -10.39
C ARG A 90 11.21 5.84 -9.79
N GLU A 91 10.30 6.78 -9.93
CA GLU A 91 10.35 8.07 -9.24
C GLU A 91 9.92 7.93 -7.79
N HIS A 92 10.64 8.58 -6.88
CA HIS A 92 10.28 8.61 -5.47
C HIS A 92 8.97 9.37 -5.27
N LEU A 93 7.99 8.75 -4.60
CA LEU A 93 6.79 9.45 -4.16
C LEU A 93 6.96 9.94 -2.72
N PHE A 94 7.25 9.00 -1.82
CA PHE A 94 7.44 9.30 -0.40
C PHE A 94 8.15 8.14 0.30
N THR A 95 8.55 8.42 1.54
CA THR A 95 9.14 7.47 2.47
C THR A 95 8.23 7.34 3.68
N VAL A 96 8.04 6.11 4.15
CA VAL A 96 7.36 5.80 5.39
C VAL A 96 8.39 5.45 6.44
N ASP A 97 8.45 6.28 7.47
CA ASP A 97 9.16 6.02 8.71
C ASP A 97 8.21 5.39 9.73
N ARG A 98 8.79 4.75 10.75
CA ARG A 98 8.02 4.10 11.82
C ARG A 98 8.60 4.48 13.17
N GLU A 99 7.73 4.75 14.13
CA GLU A 99 8.12 5.07 15.49
C GLU A 99 7.17 4.39 16.47
N TRP A 100 7.72 3.77 17.50
CA TRP A 100 6.88 3.20 18.54
C TRP A 100 6.46 4.27 19.53
N ASN A 101 5.15 4.40 19.68
CA ASN A 101 4.56 5.33 20.61
C ASN A 101 4.23 4.62 21.93
N GLU A 102 4.99 4.91 22.98
CA GLU A 102 4.82 4.29 24.30
C GLU A 102 3.52 4.67 25.00
N GLN A 103 2.92 5.81 24.62
CA GLN A 103 1.69 6.31 25.24
C GLN A 103 0.45 5.62 24.66
N THR A 104 0.41 5.47 23.34
CA THR A 104 -0.71 4.83 22.63
C THR A 104 -0.52 3.33 22.46
N LEU A 105 0.70 2.81 22.68
CA LEU A 105 1.10 1.43 22.42
C LEU A 105 0.86 1.03 20.95
N THR A 106 1.11 1.97 20.03
CA THR A 106 0.97 1.79 18.58
C THR A 106 2.27 2.08 17.84
N CYS A 107 2.37 1.58 16.62
CA CYS A 107 3.41 2.00 15.68
C CYS A 107 2.91 3.19 14.87
N ASP A 108 3.45 4.36 15.13
CA ASP A 108 3.16 5.56 14.37
C ASP A 108 3.91 5.51 13.04
N LEU A 109 3.18 5.61 11.94
CA LEU A 109 3.73 5.61 10.60
C LEU A 109 3.82 7.05 10.12
N LYS A 110 5.01 7.48 9.70
CA LYS A 110 5.27 8.88 9.40
C LYS A 110 5.67 9.09 7.95
N ILE A 111 5.13 10.13 7.33
CA ILE A 111 5.58 10.64 6.04
C ILE A 111 5.95 12.10 6.25
N SER A 112 7.22 12.45 6.02
CA SER A 112 7.73 13.81 6.24
C SER A 112 7.43 14.37 7.65
N GLY A 113 7.44 13.49 8.66
CA GLY A 113 7.20 13.84 10.06
C GLY A 113 5.72 13.85 10.51
N GLU A 114 4.77 13.81 9.58
CA GLU A 114 3.34 13.72 9.89
C GLU A 114 2.90 12.27 10.07
N VAL A 115 2.00 12.01 11.03
CA VAL A 115 1.49 10.65 11.33
C VAL A 115 0.33 10.29 10.42
N TYR A 116 0.39 9.10 9.83
CA TYR A 116 -0.62 8.53 8.96
C TYR A 116 -1.07 7.15 9.46
N SER A 117 -2.33 6.81 9.20
CA SER A 117 -2.82 5.44 9.35
C SER A 117 -2.38 4.57 8.16
N LEU A 118 -2.46 3.24 8.33
CA LEU A 118 -2.18 2.28 7.25
C LEU A 118 -3.03 2.54 6.00
N TRP A 119 -4.33 2.80 6.17
CA TRP A 119 -5.24 3.04 5.04
C TRP A 119 -4.91 4.35 4.31
N GLN A 120 -4.45 5.39 5.02
CA GLN A 120 -4.03 6.65 4.39
C GLN A 120 -2.74 6.46 3.60
N ILE A 121 -1.79 5.66 4.10
CA ILE A 121 -0.56 5.31 3.38
C ILE A 121 -0.90 4.52 2.12
N SER A 122 -1.79 3.52 2.23
CA SER A 122 -2.27 2.75 1.08
C SER A 122 -2.92 3.67 0.05
N GLN A 123 -3.89 4.49 0.46
CA GLN A 123 -4.54 5.48 -0.40
C GLN A 123 -3.52 6.42 -1.08
N LYS A 124 -2.52 6.90 -0.35
CA LYS A 124 -1.48 7.78 -0.90
C LYS A 124 -0.55 7.05 -1.87
N ALA A 125 -0.29 5.77 -1.65
CA ALA A 125 0.57 4.95 -2.52
C ALA A 125 -0.12 4.63 -3.85
N ILE A 126 -1.39 4.22 -3.82
CA ILE A 126 -2.06 3.60 -4.99
C ILE A 126 -3.34 4.31 -5.44
N GLY A 127 -3.81 5.34 -4.73
CA GLY A 127 -5.08 6.01 -5.02
C GLY A 127 -5.16 6.55 -6.44
N ASP A 128 -4.11 7.25 -6.89
CA ASP A 128 -4.02 7.74 -8.27
C ASP A 128 -3.94 6.61 -9.30
N LEU A 129 -3.32 5.48 -8.93
CA LEU A 129 -3.24 4.32 -9.82
C LEU A 129 -4.62 3.69 -10.04
N LEU A 130 -5.37 3.54 -8.95
CA LEU A 130 -6.70 2.93 -8.93
C LEU A 130 -7.76 3.84 -9.58
N PHE A 131 -7.78 5.13 -9.23
CA PHE A 131 -8.88 6.04 -9.58
C PHE A 131 -8.52 7.14 -10.59
N GLY A 132 -7.24 7.32 -10.92
CA GLY A 132 -6.77 8.21 -11.99
C GLY A 132 -6.84 7.60 -13.38
#